data_AF-A0A952TK70-F1
#
_entry.id   AF-A0A952TK70-F1
#
_cell.length_a   1.000
_cell.length_b   1.000
_cell.length_c   1.000
_cell.angle_alpha   90.00
_cell.angle_beta   90.00
_cell.angle_gamma   90.00
#
_symmetry.space_group_name_H-M   'P 1'
#
loop_
_entity.id
_entity.type
_entity.pdbx_description
1 polymer ?
#
loop_
_entity_poly.entity_id
_entity_poly.type
_entity_poly.pdbx_seq_one_letter_code
_entity_poly.pdbx_strand_id
1 'polypeptide(L)'
;MMNRNVSTLLFAVVALASTGRAETFSVNAWSKDLQSSLGTHPTAVDRLLDVNAIVKRTLVQEKSAPRAAMNEARALYGKGQFEQALAKYNEVPRGSDLWLEAVEEKGWAYHREKDFEKALAQTKTLLSNPFLSIVGSEPFFLQSLSQLKICDYKGILETHKLFKESQRQRLVELQGLSETGKSEALAKLIEKNDQFPLSFENVGESVKSMPRLFYKDLKFQQAVLELKMAKAAIPVLENAKLNKKQKSVLTRLQKIAADGQARAEARLKELALRENDQNFKMLQKLNLIEVETIQRIHADREMDRESFRKGQFAKAGDDQLVFPDDGRPWIDELDKYQVKVNSCPQNIRRRM
;
A
#
# COMPACT_ATOMS: atom_id res chain seq x y z
N MET A 1 -33.19 27.51 43.26
CA MET A 1 -34.01 26.29 43.46
C MET A 1 -34.14 25.57 42.14
N MET A 2 -33.74 24.30 42.12
CA MET A 2 -34.04 23.18 41.19
C MET A 2 -34.22 23.49 39.69
N ASN A 3 -33.27 23.15 38.82
CA ASN A 3 -32.89 21.80 38.32
C ASN A 3 -33.86 21.26 37.24
N ARG A 4 -33.41 21.25 35.97
CA ARG A 4 -33.72 20.15 35.03
C ARG A 4 -32.81 20.16 33.80
N ASN A 5 -31.99 19.11 33.73
CA ASN A 5 -31.20 18.64 32.61
C ASN A 5 -32.04 18.36 31.36
N VAL A 6 -31.53 18.74 30.18
CA VAL A 6 -31.83 18.13 28.89
C VAL A 6 -30.49 18.05 28.13
N SER A 7 -29.74 16.98 28.33
CA SER A 7 -29.72 15.75 27.52
C SER A 7 -28.95 15.92 26.21
N THR A 8 -27.67 15.54 26.33
CA THR A 8 -26.66 15.25 25.32
C THR A 8 -27.19 14.24 24.31
N LEU A 9 -27.30 14.62 23.03
CA LEU A 9 -27.55 13.66 21.96
C LEU A 9 -26.30 12.81 21.72
N LEU A 10 -26.33 11.58 22.25
CA LEU A 10 -25.47 10.47 21.86
C LEU A 10 -25.68 10.16 20.38
N PHE A 11 -24.66 10.36 19.55
CA PHE A 11 -24.53 9.62 18.29
C PHE A 11 -23.99 8.23 18.61
N ALA A 12 -24.92 7.28 18.81
CA ALA A 12 -24.62 5.86 18.77
C ALA A 12 -24.45 5.46 17.29
N VAL A 13 -23.21 5.44 16.81
CA VAL A 13 -22.88 4.74 15.56
C VAL A 13 -22.95 3.25 15.88
N VAL A 14 -24.01 2.61 15.41
CA VAL A 14 -24.18 1.15 15.41
C VAL A 14 -23.04 0.56 14.59
N ALA A 15 -22.06 -0.02 15.29
CA ALA A 15 -21.05 -0.86 14.70
C ALA A 15 -21.73 -2.12 14.15
N LEU A 16 -21.98 -2.14 12.84
CA LEU A 16 -22.28 -3.37 12.12
C LEU A 16 -21.04 -4.27 12.24
N ALA A 17 -21.16 -5.29 13.08
CA ALA A 17 -20.14 -6.29 13.30
C ALA A 17 -19.87 -7.05 12.00
N SER A 18 -18.73 -6.74 11.36
CA SER A 18 -18.14 -7.60 10.34
C SER A 18 -17.60 -8.85 11.03
N THR A 19 -18.32 -9.97 10.93
CA THR A 19 -17.85 -11.30 11.31
C THR A 19 -16.73 -11.72 10.36
N GLY A 20 -15.50 -11.59 10.84
CA GLY A 20 -14.28 -11.95 10.11
C GLY A 20 -13.05 -11.19 10.59
N ARG A 21 -12.93 -10.92 11.90
CA ARG A 21 -11.70 -10.35 12.46
C ARG A 21 -10.68 -11.49 12.52
N ALA A 22 -9.73 -11.49 11.58
CA ALA A 22 -8.54 -12.34 11.68
C ALA A 22 -7.99 -12.24 13.11
N GLU A 23 -7.72 -13.37 13.76
CA GLU A 23 -7.25 -13.41 15.15
C GLU A 23 -5.93 -12.63 15.25
N THR A 24 -6.00 -11.39 15.73
CA THR A 24 -4.82 -10.55 15.92
C THR A 24 -4.07 -11.04 17.16
N PHE A 25 -2.80 -11.39 17.00
CA PHE A 25 -1.92 -11.73 18.11
C PHE A 25 -1.41 -10.47 18.81
N SER A 26 -1.63 -10.38 20.13
CA SER A 26 -1.11 -9.29 20.99
C SER A 26 0.09 -9.80 21.80
N VAL A 27 1.24 -9.11 21.67
CA VAL A 27 2.46 -9.44 22.43
C VAL A 27 2.25 -9.18 23.92
N ASN A 28 1.54 -8.10 24.28
CA ASN A 28 1.25 -7.74 25.66
C ASN A 28 0.33 -8.76 26.33
N ALA A 29 -0.72 -9.22 25.64
CA ALA A 29 -1.61 -10.26 26.16
C ALA A 29 -0.86 -11.58 26.35
N TRP A 30 -0.03 -11.97 25.36
CA TRP A 30 0.84 -13.15 25.46
C TRP A 30 1.85 -13.05 26.60
N SER A 31 2.48 -11.89 26.82
CA SER A 31 3.44 -11.69 27.90
C SER A 31 2.81 -11.82 29.28
N LYS A 32 1.59 -11.27 29.45
CA LYS A 32 0.79 -11.45 30.68
C LYS A 32 0.45 -12.92 30.93
N ASP A 33 0.03 -13.65 29.90
CA ASP A 33 -0.28 -15.07 30.00
C ASP A 33 0.96 -15.92 30.35
N LEU A 34 2.12 -15.57 29.78
CA LEU A 34 3.40 -16.16 30.16
C LEU A 34 3.72 -15.92 31.64
N GLN A 35 3.54 -14.68 32.12
CA GLN A 35 3.76 -14.34 33.52
C GLN A 35 2.85 -15.11 34.47
N SER A 36 1.56 -15.25 34.17
CA SER A 36 0.60 -15.99 35.01
C SER A 36 0.80 -17.51 34.99
N SER A 37 1.30 -18.04 33.88
CA SER A 37 1.53 -19.48 33.69
C SER A 37 2.82 -19.98 34.35
N LEU A 38 3.76 -19.08 34.65
CA LEU A 38 5.03 -19.43 35.29
C LEU A 38 4.80 -19.96 36.72
N GLY A 39 5.16 -21.23 36.93
CA GLY A 39 5.06 -21.92 38.22
C GLY A 39 3.72 -22.63 38.48
N THR A 40 2.66 -22.30 37.73
CA THR A 40 1.32 -22.89 37.88
C THR A 40 1.04 -23.97 36.83
N HIS A 41 1.47 -23.76 35.57
CA HIS A 41 1.15 -24.64 34.44
C HIS A 41 2.39 -24.93 33.56
N PRO A 42 3.25 -25.90 33.94
CA PRO A 42 4.53 -26.15 33.25
C PRO A 42 4.39 -26.49 31.75
N THR A 43 3.33 -27.22 31.38
CA THR A 43 3.04 -27.58 29.98
C THR A 43 2.57 -26.41 29.14
N ALA A 44 1.90 -25.42 29.75
CA ALA A 44 1.47 -24.20 29.08
C ALA A 44 2.68 -23.29 28.79
N VAL A 45 3.60 -23.16 29.75
CA VAL A 45 4.83 -22.37 29.59
C VAL A 45 5.67 -22.88 28.41
N ASP A 46 5.82 -24.19 28.27
CA ASP A 46 6.56 -24.77 27.14
C ASP A 46 5.96 -24.40 25.77
N ARG A 47 4.63 -24.31 25.66
CA ARG A 47 3.95 -23.86 24.44
C ARG A 47 4.10 -22.35 24.22
N LEU A 48 4.01 -21.56 25.29
CA LEU A 48 4.15 -20.11 25.24
C LEU A 48 5.58 -19.66 24.90
N LEU A 49 6.58 -20.50 25.20
CA LEU A 49 7.99 -20.27 24.89
C LEU A 49 8.43 -20.78 23.51
N ASP A 50 7.57 -21.49 22.78
CA ASP A 50 7.83 -21.85 21.39
C ASP A 50 7.57 -20.67 20.45
N VAL A 51 8.50 -19.71 20.46
CA VAL A 51 8.45 -18.49 19.63
C VAL A 51 8.30 -18.83 18.15
N ASN A 52 8.96 -19.88 17.67
CA ASN A 52 8.90 -20.27 16.26
C ASN A 52 7.49 -20.70 15.86
N ALA A 53 6.85 -21.54 16.69
CA ALA A 53 5.47 -21.96 16.45
C ALA A 53 4.50 -20.78 16.51
N ILE A 54 4.70 -19.86 17.46
CA ILE A 54 3.87 -18.66 17.62
C ILE A 54 4.00 -17.74 16.42
N VAL A 55 5.23 -17.41 16.01
CA VAL A 55 5.48 -16.57 14.82
C VAL A 55 4.87 -17.22 13.58
N LYS A 56 5.08 -18.53 13.41
CA LYS A 56 4.55 -19.26 12.25
C LYS A 56 3.03 -19.19 12.20
N ARG A 57 2.32 -19.46 13.31
CA ARG A 57 0.84 -19.40 13.35
C ARG A 57 0.32 -17.97 13.15
N THR A 58 0.96 -16.97 13.75
CA THR A 58 0.53 -15.56 13.72
C THR A 58 0.69 -14.96 12.32
N LEU A 59 1.77 -15.33 11.63
CA LEU A 59 2.09 -14.79 10.31
C LEU A 59 1.61 -15.69 9.16
N VAL A 60 0.83 -16.75 9.44
CA VAL A 60 0.15 -17.49 8.36
C VAL A 60 -0.74 -16.50 7.63
N GLN A 61 -0.42 -16.26 6.36
CA GLN A 61 -1.32 -15.54 5.48
C GLN A 61 -2.52 -16.43 5.22
N GLU A 62 -3.61 -16.20 5.94
CA GLU A 62 -4.88 -16.80 5.58
C GLU A 62 -5.22 -16.43 4.12
N LYS A 63 -5.83 -17.40 3.42
CA LYS A 63 -6.43 -17.16 2.11
C LYS A 63 -7.63 -16.24 2.32
N SER A 64 -7.40 -14.94 2.24
CA SER A 64 -8.49 -13.96 2.24
C SER A 64 -9.07 -13.85 0.84
N ALA A 65 -10.39 -13.63 0.74
CA ALA A 65 -11.07 -13.44 -0.55
C ALA A 65 -10.42 -12.32 -1.41
N PRO A 66 -10.05 -11.14 -0.86
CA PRO A 66 -9.35 -10.12 -1.62
C PRO A 66 -7.98 -10.58 -2.16
N ARG A 67 -7.23 -11.37 -1.39
CA ARG A 67 -5.93 -11.91 -1.83
C ARG A 67 -6.10 -12.97 -2.92
N ALA A 68 -7.12 -13.81 -2.81
CA ALA A 68 -7.46 -14.78 -3.85
C ALA A 68 -7.85 -14.08 -5.16
N ALA A 69 -8.71 -13.07 -5.09
CA ALA A 69 -9.10 -12.24 -6.23
C ALA A 69 -7.89 -11.58 -6.90
N MET A 70 -6.98 -10.96 -6.14
CA MET A 70 -5.73 -10.38 -6.69
C MET A 70 -4.86 -11.42 -7.42
N ASN A 71 -4.68 -12.60 -6.83
CA ASN A 71 -3.85 -13.64 -7.44
C ASN A 71 -4.47 -14.19 -8.72
N GLU A 72 -5.79 -14.39 -8.73
CA GLU A 72 -6.53 -14.83 -9.92
C GLU A 72 -6.48 -13.76 -11.02
N ALA A 73 -6.71 -12.49 -10.66
CA ALA A 73 -6.64 -11.36 -11.59
C ALA A 73 -5.26 -11.24 -12.25
N ARG A 74 -4.18 -11.36 -11.48
CA ARG A 74 -2.80 -11.35 -11.99
C ARG A 74 -2.51 -12.54 -12.92
N ALA A 75 -3.03 -13.72 -12.60
CA ALA A 75 -2.90 -14.90 -13.45
C ALA A 75 -3.63 -14.72 -14.78
N LEU A 76 -4.84 -14.16 -14.76
CA LEU A 76 -5.63 -13.82 -15.96
C LEU A 76 -4.94 -12.71 -16.79
N TYR A 77 -4.44 -11.67 -16.12
CA TYR A 77 -3.67 -10.60 -16.76
C TYR A 77 -2.42 -11.14 -17.47
N GLY A 78 -1.68 -12.04 -16.83
CA GLY A 78 -0.51 -12.71 -17.42
C GLY A 78 -0.84 -13.53 -18.67
N LYS A 79 -2.08 -14.02 -18.79
CA LYS A 79 -2.61 -14.71 -19.98
C LYS A 79 -3.17 -13.75 -21.04
N GLY A 80 -3.16 -12.45 -20.80
CA GLY A 80 -3.77 -11.44 -21.68
C GLY A 80 -5.30 -11.36 -21.60
N GLN A 81 -5.92 -12.03 -20.61
CA GLN A 81 -7.38 -12.03 -20.40
C GLN A 81 -7.78 -10.83 -19.54
N PHE A 82 -7.65 -9.62 -20.11
CA PHE A 82 -7.77 -8.36 -19.36
C PHE A 82 -9.17 -8.11 -18.80
N GLU A 83 -10.23 -8.32 -19.58
CA GLU A 83 -11.62 -8.21 -19.11
C GLU A 83 -11.91 -9.12 -17.89
N GLN A 84 -11.45 -10.37 -17.92
CA GLN A 84 -11.62 -11.30 -16.81
C GLN A 84 -10.78 -10.89 -15.60
N ALA A 85 -9.56 -10.39 -15.84
CA ALA A 85 -8.73 -9.83 -14.78
C ALA A 85 -9.39 -8.63 -14.11
N LEU A 86 -9.99 -7.73 -14.89
CA LEU A 86 -10.74 -6.57 -14.39
C LEU A 86 -11.92 -6.99 -13.52
N ALA A 87 -12.69 -7.99 -13.95
CA ALA A 87 -13.77 -8.55 -13.13
C ALA A 87 -13.26 -9.01 -11.77
N LYS A 88 -12.09 -9.68 -11.74
CA LYS A 88 -11.46 -10.14 -10.49
C LYS A 88 -10.88 -9.01 -9.65
N TYR A 89 -10.26 -8.00 -10.24
CA TYR A 89 -9.83 -6.83 -9.47
C TYR A 89 -11.01 -6.09 -8.83
N ASN A 90 -12.19 -6.07 -9.47
CA ASN A 90 -13.41 -5.46 -8.92
C ASN A 90 -13.99 -6.22 -7.72
N GLU A 91 -13.61 -7.49 -7.50
CA GLU A 91 -13.97 -8.25 -6.29
C GLU A 91 -13.18 -7.77 -5.05
N VAL A 92 -12.12 -6.98 -5.22
CA VAL A 92 -11.32 -6.44 -4.10
C VAL A 92 -12.05 -5.24 -3.48
N PRO A 93 -12.52 -5.33 -2.22
CA PRO A 93 -13.29 -4.26 -1.60
C PRO A 93 -12.41 -3.06 -1.27
N ARG A 94 -12.99 -1.85 -1.32
CA ARG A 94 -12.30 -0.57 -1.00
C ARG A 94 -11.62 -0.56 0.37
N GLY A 95 -12.21 -1.25 1.35
CA GLY A 95 -11.65 -1.38 2.69
C GLY A 95 -10.52 -2.41 2.82
N SER A 96 -10.14 -3.09 1.73
CA SER A 96 -9.00 -4.01 1.75
C SER A 96 -7.68 -3.26 1.66
N ASP A 97 -6.69 -3.72 2.43
CA ASP A 97 -5.29 -3.30 2.28
C ASP A 97 -4.75 -3.51 0.85
N LEU A 98 -5.39 -4.33 0.01
CA LEU A 98 -4.99 -4.61 -1.39
C LEU A 98 -5.66 -3.70 -2.42
N TRP A 99 -6.55 -2.81 -1.99
CA TRP A 99 -7.38 -2.05 -2.93
C TRP A 99 -6.57 -1.09 -3.80
N LEU A 100 -5.55 -0.42 -3.26
CA LEU A 100 -4.70 0.48 -4.05
C LEU A 100 -3.90 -0.28 -5.11
N GLU A 101 -3.36 -1.46 -4.76
CA GLU A 101 -2.74 -2.34 -5.76
C GLU A 101 -3.74 -2.80 -6.82
N ALA A 102 -4.98 -3.11 -6.43
CA ALA A 102 -6.03 -3.48 -7.39
C ALA A 102 -6.35 -2.32 -8.34
N VAL A 103 -6.44 -1.08 -7.86
CA VAL A 103 -6.69 0.12 -8.71
C VAL A 103 -5.51 0.37 -9.67
N GLU A 104 -4.27 0.22 -9.20
CA GLU A 104 -3.05 0.31 -10.04
C GLU A 104 -3.07 -0.74 -11.16
N GLU A 105 -3.37 -2.00 -10.82
CA GLU A 105 -3.41 -3.11 -11.77
C GLU A 105 -4.62 -3.06 -12.72
N LYS A 106 -5.78 -2.54 -12.28
CA LYS A 106 -6.91 -2.19 -13.15
C LYS A 106 -6.51 -1.16 -14.20
N GLY A 107 -5.80 -0.12 -13.78
CA GLY A 107 -5.30 0.91 -14.69
C GLY A 107 -4.42 0.31 -15.79
N TRP A 108 -3.53 -0.62 -15.43
CA TRP A 108 -2.75 -1.37 -16.41
C TRP A 108 -3.60 -2.23 -17.33
N ALA A 109 -4.58 -2.98 -16.81
CA ALA A 109 -5.47 -3.79 -17.62
C ALA A 109 -6.23 -2.94 -18.66
N TYR A 110 -6.82 -1.81 -18.26
CA TYR A 110 -7.46 -0.88 -19.17
C TYR A 110 -6.50 -0.31 -20.21
N HIS A 111 -5.28 0.06 -19.81
CA HIS A 111 -4.26 0.53 -20.74
C HIS A 111 -3.92 -0.52 -21.81
N ARG A 112 -3.86 -1.81 -21.43
CA ARG A 112 -3.59 -2.91 -22.36
C ARG A 112 -4.75 -3.18 -23.32
N GLU A 113 -5.99 -2.93 -22.89
CA GLU A 113 -7.18 -2.93 -23.74
C GLU A 113 -7.31 -1.68 -24.62
N LYS A 114 -6.37 -0.72 -24.50
CA LYS A 114 -6.38 0.59 -25.16
C LYS A 114 -7.55 1.48 -24.70
N ASP A 115 -8.17 1.16 -23.56
CA ASP A 115 -9.15 2.02 -22.90
C ASP A 115 -8.42 3.03 -22.00
N PHE A 116 -7.79 4.02 -22.65
CA PHE A 116 -6.97 5.02 -21.97
C PHE A 116 -7.80 5.93 -21.06
N GLU A 117 -9.08 6.14 -21.37
CA GLU A 117 -10.01 6.91 -20.55
C GLU A 117 -10.20 6.26 -19.18
N LYS A 118 -10.49 4.96 -19.15
CA LYS A 118 -10.59 4.22 -17.89
C LYS A 118 -9.25 4.08 -17.19
N ALA A 119 -8.15 3.90 -17.91
CA ALA A 119 -6.81 3.89 -17.31
C ALA A 119 -6.53 5.20 -16.55
N LEU A 120 -6.85 6.35 -17.16
CA LEU A 120 -6.68 7.67 -16.54
C LEU A 120 -7.61 7.89 -15.34
N ALA A 121 -8.82 7.34 -15.36
CA ALA A 121 -9.70 7.37 -14.20
C ALA A 121 -9.10 6.63 -12.99
N GLN A 122 -8.45 5.49 -13.23
CA GLN A 122 -7.77 4.73 -12.17
C GLN A 122 -6.56 5.50 -11.64
N THR A 123 -5.70 6.06 -12.51
CA THR A 123 -4.54 6.84 -12.06
C THR A 123 -4.93 8.13 -11.35
N LYS A 124 -6.02 8.78 -11.77
CA LYS A 124 -6.57 9.94 -11.05
C LYS A 124 -6.96 9.58 -9.61
N THR A 125 -7.53 8.40 -9.40
CA THR A 125 -7.81 7.90 -8.05
C THR A 125 -6.51 7.77 -7.24
N LEU A 126 -5.49 7.12 -7.80
CA LEU A 126 -4.21 6.87 -7.13
C LEU A 126 -3.41 8.14 -6.83
N LEU A 127 -3.44 9.13 -7.73
CA LEU A 127 -2.70 10.37 -7.60
C LEU A 127 -3.45 11.46 -6.82
N SER A 128 -4.59 11.11 -6.22
CA SER A 128 -5.34 12.01 -5.35
C SER A 128 -4.64 12.21 -3.99
N ASN A 129 -4.87 13.37 -3.36
CA ASN A 129 -4.20 13.78 -2.12
C ASN A 129 -4.17 12.75 -0.97
N PRO A 130 -5.21 11.96 -0.67
CA PRO A 130 -5.11 10.97 0.42
C PRO A 130 -4.11 9.84 0.14
N PHE A 131 -3.80 9.59 -1.14
CA PHE A 131 -2.98 8.45 -1.54
C PHE A 131 -1.59 8.84 -2.08
N LEU A 132 -1.41 10.10 -2.47
CA LEU A 132 -0.18 10.58 -3.12
C LEU A 132 1.10 10.28 -2.32
N SER A 133 1.02 10.29 -0.98
CA SER A 133 2.16 9.99 -0.11
C SER A 133 2.46 8.49 0.11
N ILE A 134 1.57 7.60 -0.34
CA ILE A 134 1.67 6.15 -0.11
C ILE A 134 1.74 5.32 -1.40
N VAL A 135 1.26 5.87 -2.51
CA VAL A 135 1.41 5.23 -3.83
C VAL A 135 2.86 5.28 -4.29
N GLY A 136 3.23 4.31 -5.14
CA GLY A 136 4.56 4.27 -5.74
C GLY A 136 4.74 5.28 -6.88
N SER A 137 5.86 5.16 -7.58
CA SER A 137 6.15 5.94 -8.79
C SER A 137 5.41 5.43 -10.04
N GLU A 138 4.90 4.20 -10.00
CA GLU A 138 4.28 3.53 -11.15
C GLU A 138 2.97 4.18 -11.66
N PRO A 139 2.05 4.64 -10.81
CA PRO A 139 0.83 5.34 -11.27
C PRO A 139 1.12 6.60 -12.09
N PHE A 140 2.19 7.34 -11.76
CA PHE A 140 2.63 8.50 -12.55
C PHE A 140 3.07 8.09 -13.94
N PHE A 141 3.85 7.01 -14.05
CA PHE A 141 4.27 6.48 -15.33
C PHE A 141 3.08 6.00 -16.16
N LEU A 142 2.15 5.26 -15.55
CA LEU A 142 0.94 4.79 -16.22
C LEU A 142 0.07 5.96 -16.71
N GLN A 143 -0.06 7.03 -15.91
CA GLN A 143 -0.79 8.23 -16.29
C GLN A 143 -0.12 8.92 -17.48
N SER A 144 1.17 9.23 -17.38
CA SER A 144 1.94 9.85 -18.48
C SER A 144 1.91 9.00 -19.75
N LEU A 145 2.02 7.68 -19.62
CA LEU A 145 1.98 6.77 -20.76
C LEU A 145 0.59 6.78 -21.41
N SER A 146 -0.48 6.78 -20.63
CA SER A 146 -1.86 6.85 -21.14
C SER A 146 -2.12 8.20 -21.80
N GLN A 147 -1.68 9.31 -21.19
CA GLN A 147 -1.73 10.66 -21.76
C GLN A 147 -0.99 10.77 -23.10
N LEU A 148 0.18 10.12 -23.22
CA LEU A 148 0.92 10.05 -24.48
C LEU A 148 0.15 9.34 -25.59
N LYS A 149 -0.64 8.31 -25.25
CA LYS A 149 -1.45 7.57 -26.24
C LYS A 149 -2.64 8.37 -26.77
N ILE A 150 -3.09 9.36 -26.01
CA ILE A 150 -4.22 10.25 -26.36
C ILE A 150 -3.74 11.65 -26.77
N CYS A 151 -2.43 11.85 -26.91
CA CYS A 151 -1.82 13.12 -27.29
C CYS A 151 -2.10 14.26 -26.30
N ASP A 152 -2.35 13.94 -25.03
CA ASP A 152 -2.48 14.93 -23.95
C ASP A 152 -1.10 15.36 -23.44
N TYR A 153 -0.37 16.09 -24.29
CA TYR A 153 0.99 16.52 -23.98
C TYR A 153 1.07 17.48 -22.80
N LYS A 154 0.05 18.33 -22.62
CA LYS A 154 -0.04 19.22 -21.47
C LYS A 154 -0.15 18.42 -20.18
N GLY A 155 -1.05 17.44 -20.15
CA GLY A 155 -1.23 16.56 -19.01
C GLY A 155 0.02 15.77 -18.63
N ILE A 156 0.83 15.36 -19.61
CA ILE A 156 2.13 14.68 -19.33
C ILE A 156 3.05 15.60 -18.51
N LEU A 157 3.20 16.86 -18.94
CA LEU A 157 4.05 17.83 -18.23
C LEU A 157 3.52 18.12 -16.82
N GLU A 158 2.20 18.20 -16.65
CA GLU A 158 1.55 18.35 -15.35
C GLU A 158 1.80 17.13 -14.45
N THR A 159 1.65 15.90 -14.98
CA THR A 159 1.93 14.65 -14.25
C THR A 159 3.41 14.58 -13.82
N HIS A 160 4.34 14.99 -14.68
CA HIS A 160 5.78 14.98 -14.36
C HIS A 160 6.13 16.02 -13.30
N LYS A 161 5.50 17.20 -13.37
CA LYS A 161 5.62 18.21 -12.32
C LYS A 161 5.10 17.67 -10.99
N LEU A 162 3.90 17.07 -10.98
CA LEU A 162 3.32 16.46 -9.78
C LEU A 162 4.24 15.38 -9.19
N PHE A 163 4.83 14.53 -10.03
CA PHE A 163 5.80 13.51 -9.58
C PHE A 163 7.00 14.17 -8.89
N LYS A 164 7.61 15.18 -9.52
CA LYS A 164 8.78 15.90 -8.98
C LYS A 164 8.43 16.60 -7.65
N GLU A 165 7.25 17.20 -7.53
CA GLU A 165 6.84 17.94 -6.34
C GLU A 165 6.45 17.01 -5.18
N SER A 166 5.74 15.92 -5.48
CA SER A 166 5.19 15.02 -4.44
C SER A 166 6.14 13.92 -3.99
N GLN A 167 7.00 13.39 -4.87
CA GLN A 167 7.83 12.21 -4.56
C GLN A 167 9.27 12.56 -4.16
N ARG A 168 9.74 13.79 -4.42
CA ARG A 168 11.15 14.16 -4.18
C ARG A 168 11.61 13.88 -2.74
N GLN A 169 10.84 14.31 -1.75
CA GLN A 169 11.20 14.12 -0.36
C GLN A 169 11.27 12.63 0.00
N ARG A 170 10.28 11.86 -0.46
CA ARG A 170 10.22 10.42 -0.22
C ARG A 170 11.39 9.67 -0.85
N LEU A 171 11.82 10.06 -2.06
CA LEU A 171 12.99 9.47 -2.72
C LEU A 171 14.28 9.71 -1.91
N VAL A 172 14.46 10.90 -1.34
CA VAL A 172 15.61 11.22 -0.48
C VAL A 172 15.58 10.39 0.80
N GLU A 173 14.42 10.27 1.45
CA GLU A 173 14.25 9.46 2.66
C GLU A 173 14.51 7.97 2.40
N LEU A 174 13.99 7.42 1.29
CA LEU A 174 14.25 6.04 0.89
C LEU A 174 15.72 5.82 0.54
N GLN A 175 16.41 6.80 -0.04
CA GLN A 175 17.86 6.73 -0.27
C GLN A 175 18.63 6.63 1.04
N GLY A 176 18.38 7.50 2.03
CA GLY A 176 19.02 7.39 3.34
C GLY A 176 18.71 6.07 4.05
N LEU A 177 17.48 5.55 3.89
CA LEU A 177 17.09 4.26 4.43
C LEU A 177 17.78 3.09 3.71
N SER A 178 18.02 3.21 2.41
CA SER A 178 18.72 2.20 1.62
C SER A 178 20.21 2.07 1.96
N GLU A 179 20.80 3.09 2.59
CA GLU A 179 22.17 3.08 3.06
C GLU A 179 22.28 2.48 4.46
N THR A 180 21.41 2.91 5.38
CA THR A 180 21.54 2.63 6.82
C THR A 180 20.56 1.59 7.36
N GLY A 181 19.37 1.45 6.75
CA GLY A 181 18.26 0.65 7.30
C GLY A 181 17.61 1.25 8.55
N LYS A 182 18.14 2.38 9.06
CA LYS A 182 17.70 3.01 10.30
C LYS A 182 16.61 4.04 10.01
N SER A 183 15.57 4.03 10.83
CA SER A 183 14.47 4.99 10.73
C SER A 183 13.86 5.23 12.10
N GLU A 184 13.59 6.50 12.42
CA GLU A 184 12.82 6.87 13.61
C GLU A 184 11.40 6.27 13.54
N ALA A 185 10.81 6.17 12.35
CA ALA A 185 9.52 5.53 12.14
C ALA A 185 9.55 4.04 12.47
N LEU A 186 10.66 3.34 12.15
CA LEU A 186 10.84 1.94 12.54
C LEU A 186 10.92 1.79 14.07
N ALA A 187 11.69 2.65 14.74
CA ALA A 187 11.80 2.63 16.20
C ALA A 187 10.42 2.85 16.87
N LYS A 188 9.68 3.87 16.43
CA LYS A 188 8.31 4.17 16.90
C LYS A 188 7.35 3.01 16.64
N LEU A 189 7.44 2.35 15.48
CA LEU A 189 6.62 1.18 15.16
C LEU A 189 6.92 0.02 16.11
N ILE A 190 8.19 -0.31 16.32
CA ILE A 190 8.60 -1.40 17.22
C ILE A 190 8.13 -1.12 18.64
N GLU A 191 8.17 0.13 19.10
CA GLU A 191 7.70 0.52 20.42
C GLU A 191 6.18 0.42 20.55
N LYS A 192 5.43 1.11 19.68
CA LYS A 192 3.98 1.29 19.80
C LYS A 192 3.16 0.08 19.38
N ASN A 193 3.58 -0.66 18.35
CA ASN A 193 2.72 -1.70 17.79
C ASN A 193 2.71 -2.98 18.63
N ASP A 194 1.54 -3.38 19.12
CA ASP A 194 1.37 -4.62 19.89
C ASP A 194 0.79 -5.77 19.07
N GLN A 195 0.08 -5.46 17.98
CA GLN A 195 -0.75 -6.42 17.25
C GLN A 195 -0.08 -6.92 15.97
N PHE A 196 -0.21 -8.22 15.72
CA PHE A 196 0.28 -8.90 14.52
C PHE A 196 -0.82 -9.80 13.91
N PRO A 197 -0.86 -9.98 12.58
CA PRO A 197 0.02 -9.38 11.58
C PRO A 197 -0.13 -7.85 11.46
N LEU A 198 0.91 -7.17 10.99
CA LEU A 198 0.84 -5.73 10.74
C LEU A 198 -0.19 -5.45 9.62
N SER A 199 -1.10 -4.51 9.89
CA SER A 199 -2.05 -3.95 8.91
C SER A 199 -1.69 -2.50 8.60
N PHE A 200 -2.31 -1.93 7.56
CA PHE A 200 -2.17 -0.50 7.25
C PHE A 200 -2.55 0.40 8.44
N GLU A 201 -3.61 0.03 9.17
CA GLU A 201 -4.07 0.73 10.38
C GLU A 201 -2.99 0.73 11.48
N ASN A 202 -2.34 -0.41 11.72
CA ASN A 202 -1.34 -0.56 12.77
C ASN A 202 -0.07 0.27 12.52
N VAL A 203 0.30 0.44 11.25
CA VAL A 203 1.52 1.16 10.89
C VAL A 203 1.32 2.67 10.77
N GLY A 204 0.10 3.13 10.51
CA GLY A 204 -0.29 4.54 10.53
C GLY A 204 0.63 5.42 9.68
N GLU A 205 1.08 6.55 10.22
CA GLU A 205 1.92 7.53 9.51
C GLU A 205 3.26 6.98 9.04
N SER A 206 3.73 5.87 9.63
CA SER A 206 5.02 5.27 9.33
C SER A 206 5.13 4.81 7.87
N VAL A 207 3.99 4.59 7.18
CA VAL A 207 3.94 4.25 5.74
C VAL A 207 4.46 5.35 4.82
N LYS A 208 4.44 6.61 5.27
CA LYS A 208 4.87 7.76 4.44
C LYS A 208 6.39 7.79 4.27
N SER A 209 7.12 7.39 5.30
CA SER A 209 8.60 7.45 5.39
C SER A 209 9.27 6.06 5.33
N MET A 210 8.53 5.01 5.01
CA MET A 210 9.05 3.64 4.87
C MET A 210 8.75 3.06 3.48
N PRO A 211 9.41 1.95 3.12
CA PRO A 211 9.21 1.32 1.82
C PRO A 211 7.76 0.86 1.62
N ARG A 212 7.29 0.93 0.38
CA ARG A 212 5.93 0.54 -0.01
C ARG A 212 5.66 -0.89 0.43
N LEU A 213 4.53 -1.10 1.10
CA LEU A 213 4.08 -2.40 1.60
C LEU A 213 5.06 -3.12 2.55
N PHE A 214 5.98 -2.41 3.22
CA PHE A 214 6.91 -3.03 4.17
C PHE A 214 6.20 -3.88 5.23
N TYR A 215 5.02 -3.43 5.66
CA TYR A 215 4.18 -4.09 6.66
C TYR A 215 3.60 -5.42 6.15
N LYS A 216 3.54 -5.67 4.84
CA LYS A 216 3.12 -6.95 4.26
C LYS A 216 4.27 -7.93 4.08
N ASP A 217 5.53 -7.49 4.23
CA ASP A 217 6.70 -8.34 4.07
C ASP A 217 6.85 -9.32 5.24
N LEU A 218 6.73 -10.61 4.95
CA LEU A 218 6.75 -11.66 5.98
C LEU A 218 8.05 -11.70 6.77
N LYS A 219 9.19 -11.49 6.11
CA LYS A 219 10.49 -11.50 6.78
C LYS A 219 10.64 -10.32 7.74
N PHE A 220 10.15 -9.14 7.32
CA PHE A 220 10.10 -7.97 8.17
C PHE A 220 9.18 -8.18 9.38
N GLN A 221 7.94 -8.64 9.16
CA GLN A 221 7.01 -8.93 10.24
C GLN A 221 7.57 -9.96 11.23
N GLN A 222 8.21 -11.01 10.72
CA GLN A 222 8.89 -12.02 11.55
C GLN A 222 9.98 -11.40 12.42
N ALA A 223 10.87 -10.59 11.84
CA ALA A 223 11.95 -9.96 12.59
C ALA A 223 11.42 -9.05 13.72
N VAL A 224 10.38 -8.25 13.43
CA VAL A 224 9.77 -7.35 14.41
C VAL A 224 9.02 -8.13 15.49
N LEU A 225 8.24 -9.15 15.13
CA LEU A 225 7.49 -9.96 16.09
C LEU A 225 8.42 -10.73 17.04
N GLU A 226 9.46 -11.38 16.52
CA GLU A 226 10.47 -12.09 17.33
C GLU A 226 11.17 -11.14 18.30
N LEU A 227 11.54 -9.95 17.84
CA LEU A 227 12.17 -8.92 18.68
C LEU A 227 11.22 -8.47 19.80
N LYS A 228 9.95 -8.18 19.50
CA LYS A 228 8.99 -7.76 20.52
C LYS A 228 8.72 -8.86 21.53
N MET A 229 8.53 -10.10 21.08
CA MET A 229 8.35 -11.24 21.98
C MET A 229 9.57 -11.44 22.89
N ALA A 230 10.78 -11.34 22.35
CA ALA A 230 12.00 -11.44 23.16
C ALA A 230 12.10 -10.33 24.21
N LYS A 231 11.88 -9.07 23.81
CA LYS A 231 11.89 -7.92 24.74
C LYS A 231 10.83 -8.06 25.84
N ALA A 232 9.67 -8.65 25.55
CA ALA A 232 8.61 -8.85 26.52
C ALA A 232 8.86 -10.05 27.45
N ALA A 233 9.42 -11.16 26.95
CA ALA A 233 9.63 -12.37 27.74
C ALA A 233 10.88 -12.36 28.62
N ILE A 234 11.97 -11.71 28.21
CA ILE A 234 13.22 -11.64 28.99
C ILE A 234 12.98 -11.18 30.44
N PRO A 235 12.34 -10.02 30.72
CA PRO A 235 12.14 -9.56 32.09
C PRO A 235 11.23 -10.49 32.90
N VAL A 236 10.30 -11.20 32.23
CA VAL A 236 9.41 -12.17 32.88
C VAL A 236 10.19 -13.43 33.30
N LEU A 237 11.10 -13.91 32.45
CA LEU A 237 11.88 -15.13 32.68
C LEU A 237 13.05 -14.92 33.64
N GLU A 238 13.72 -13.77 33.60
CA GLU A 238 14.85 -13.45 34.50
C GLU A 238 14.43 -13.41 35.97
N ASN A 239 13.18 -13.03 36.24
CA ASN A 239 12.63 -12.97 37.59
C ASN A 239 12.02 -14.31 38.09
N ALA A 240 12.03 -15.36 37.26
CA ALA A 240 11.36 -16.63 37.54
C ALA A 240 12.33 -17.77 37.90
N LYS A 241 11.84 -18.80 38.60
CA LYS A 241 12.59 -20.04 38.85
C LYS A 241 12.52 -20.94 37.61
N LEU A 242 13.59 -20.94 36.81
CA LEU A 242 13.63 -21.62 35.51
C LEU A 242 14.25 -23.03 35.57
N ASN A 243 13.67 -23.95 34.80
CA ASN A 243 14.26 -25.26 34.50
C ASN A 243 15.35 -25.17 33.40
N LYS A 244 16.07 -26.27 33.14
CA LYS A 244 17.17 -26.31 32.16
C LYS A 244 16.75 -25.90 30.74
N LYS A 245 15.56 -26.34 30.30
CA LYS A 245 15.01 -26.02 28.98
C LYS A 245 14.67 -24.53 28.86
N GLN A 246 13.99 -23.97 29.88
CA GLN A 246 13.63 -22.55 29.95
C GLN A 246 14.86 -21.64 29.99
N LYS A 247 15.93 -22.04 30.71
CA LYS A 247 17.21 -21.31 30.68
C LYS A 247 17.82 -21.25 29.28
N SER A 248 17.78 -22.36 28.53
CA SER A 248 18.24 -22.37 27.14
C SER A 248 17.41 -21.47 26.24
N VAL A 249 16.09 -21.43 26.43
CA VAL A 249 15.19 -20.50 25.72
C VAL A 249 15.54 -19.05 26.06
N LEU A 250 15.76 -18.72 27.33
CA LEU A 250 16.15 -17.37 27.76
C LEU A 250 17.43 -16.91 27.04
N THR A 251 18.47 -17.74 26.97
CA THR A 251 19.70 -17.42 26.22
C THR A 251 19.43 -17.16 24.74
N ARG A 252 18.54 -17.94 24.11
CA ARG A 252 18.13 -17.72 22.72
C ARG A 252 17.36 -16.39 22.56
N LEU A 253 16.46 -16.07 23.48
CA LEU A 253 15.71 -14.80 23.48
C LEU A 253 16.64 -13.60 23.66
N GLN A 254 17.63 -13.67 24.56
CA GLN A 254 18.63 -12.62 24.75
C GLN A 254 19.41 -12.36 23.45
N LYS A 255 19.81 -13.42 22.73
CA LYS A 255 20.43 -13.28 21.39
C LYS A 255 19.47 -12.63 20.38
N ILE A 256 18.20 -13.07 20.35
CA ILE A 256 17.17 -12.48 19.48
C ILE A 256 16.97 -11.00 19.79
N ALA A 257 16.99 -10.59 21.07
CA ALA A 257 16.84 -9.20 21.47
C ALA A 257 18.05 -8.35 21.09
N ALA A 258 19.27 -8.89 21.22
CA ALA A 258 20.50 -8.22 20.84
C ALA A 258 20.58 -7.97 19.32
N ASP A 259 20.28 -8.99 18.51
CA ASP A 259 20.44 -8.92 17.05
C ASP A 259 19.14 -8.48 16.33
N GLY A 260 17.99 -8.54 16.98
CA GLY A 260 16.68 -8.43 16.33
C GLY A 260 16.39 -7.08 15.72
N GLN A 261 16.87 -5.99 16.33
CA GLN A 261 16.74 -4.66 15.74
C GLN A 261 17.56 -4.56 14.44
N ALA A 262 18.82 -5.01 14.46
CA ALA A 262 19.66 -5.04 13.27
C ALA A 262 19.06 -5.92 12.15
N ARG A 263 18.38 -7.03 12.49
CA ARG A 263 17.68 -7.86 11.50
C ARG A 263 16.50 -7.13 10.85
N ALA A 264 15.71 -6.40 11.64
CA ALA A 264 14.61 -5.59 11.12
C ALA A 264 15.12 -4.45 10.23
N GLU A 265 16.17 -3.73 10.67
CA GLU A 265 16.84 -2.66 9.91
C GLU A 265 17.45 -3.20 8.60
N ALA A 266 18.12 -4.36 8.64
CA ALA A 266 18.68 -4.99 7.45
C ALA A 266 17.60 -5.35 6.43
N ARG A 267 16.47 -5.92 6.87
CA ARG A 267 15.36 -6.23 5.96
C ARG A 267 14.71 -4.97 5.40
N LEU A 268 14.59 -3.92 6.22
CA LEU A 268 14.06 -2.64 5.78
C LEU A 268 14.98 -1.97 4.74
N LYS A 269 16.30 -2.07 4.93
CA LYS A 269 17.31 -1.65 3.95
C LYS A 269 17.14 -2.36 2.61
N GLU A 270 16.96 -3.68 2.60
CA GLU A 270 16.71 -4.44 1.37
C GLU A 270 15.40 -4.04 0.67
N LEU A 271 14.36 -3.70 1.42
CA LEU A 271 13.11 -3.19 0.87
C LEU A 271 13.31 -1.80 0.24
N ALA A 272 14.01 -0.90 0.93
CA ALA A 272 14.33 0.43 0.43
C ALA A 272 15.20 0.39 -0.84
N LEU A 273 16.20 -0.48 -0.89
CA LEU A 273 17.04 -0.69 -2.08
C LEU A 273 16.21 -1.14 -3.28
N ARG A 274 15.30 -2.10 -3.09
CA ARG A 274 14.41 -2.59 -4.16
C ARG A 274 13.49 -1.49 -4.68
N GLU A 275 12.92 -0.71 -3.78
CA GLU A 275 12.05 0.39 -4.17
C GLU A 275 12.82 1.53 -4.86
N ASN A 276 14.04 1.84 -4.42
CA ASN A 276 14.88 2.82 -5.11
C ASN A 276 15.23 2.40 -6.54
N ASP A 277 15.56 1.13 -6.76
CA ASP A 277 15.78 0.60 -8.12
C ASP A 277 14.51 0.73 -8.99
N GLN A 278 13.33 0.42 -8.43
CA GLN A 278 12.06 0.62 -9.11
C GLN A 278 11.80 2.10 -9.44
N ASN A 279 12.01 2.99 -8.48
CA ASN A 279 11.84 4.42 -8.65
C ASN A 279 12.80 4.99 -9.69
N PHE A 280 14.05 4.54 -9.70
CA PHE A 280 15.04 4.94 -10.71
C PHE A 280 14.60 4.50 -12.12
N LYS A 281 14.12 3.26 -12.26
CA LYS A 281 13.56 2.78 -13.53
C LYS A 281 12.33 3.58 -13.96
N MET A 282 11.44 3.94 -13.04
CA MET A 282 10.27 4.78 -13.37
C MET A 282 10.69 6.18 -13.79
N LEU A 283 11.65 6.78 -13.09
CA LEU A 283 12.24 8.07 -13.46
C LEU A 283 12.81 8.07 -14.88
N GLN A 284 13.56 7.04 -15.25
CA GLN A 284 14.09 6.90 -16.61
C GLN A 284 12.97 6.82 -17.65
N LYS A 285 11.91 6.04 -17.36
CA LYS A 285 10.75 5.91 -18.26
C LYS A 285 9.96 7.21 -18.40
N LEU A 286 9.77 7.94 -17.30
CA LEU A 286 9.15 9.27 -17.32
C LEU A 286 10.00 10.23 -18.16
N ASN A 287 11.31 10.28 -17.97
CA ASN A 287 12.19 11.11 -18.79
C ASN A 287 12.09 10.76 -20.28
N LEU A 288 12.00 9.48 -20.63
CA LEU A 288 11.81 9.05 -22.02
C LEU A 288 10.47 9.54 -22.59
N ILE A 289 9.39 9.45 -21.81
CA ILE A 289 8.07 10.00 -22.21
C ILE A 289 8.17 11.52 -22.41
N GLU A 290 8.88 12.24 -21.53
CA GLU A 290 9.06 13.69 -21.65
C GLU A 290 9.78 14.05 -22.97
N VAL A 291 10.85 13.33 -23.31
CA VAL A 291 11.58 13.51 -24.57
C VAL A 291 10.69 13.22 -25.78
N GLU A 292 9.98 12.08 -25.80
CA GLU A 292 9.04 11.76 -26.88
C GLU A 292 7.94 12.81 -27.01
N THR A 293 7.45 13.33 -25.88
CA THR A 293 6.43 14.39 -25.84
C THR A 293 6.96 15.68 -26.48
N ILE A 294 8.17 16.11 -26.13
CA ILE A 294 8.81 17.28 -26.74
C ILE A 294 8.97 17.08 -28.25
N GLN A 295 9.48 15.91 -28.68
CA GLN A 295 9.62 15.59 -30.11
C GLN A 295 8.30 15.65 -30.85
N ARG A 296 7.23 15.08 -30.27
CA ARG A 296 5.89 15.12 -30.86
C ARG A 296 5.30 16.52 -30.88
N ILE A 297 5.46 17.33 -29.84
CA ILE A 297 5.01 18.72 -29.85
C ILE A 297 5.67 19.48 -31.01
N HIS A 298 6.96 19.24 -31.27
CA HIS A 298 7.67 19.89 -32.37
C HIS A 298 7.19 19.41 -33.74
N ALA A 299 6.92 18.12 -33.91
CA ALA A 299 6.37 17.56 -35.16
C ALA A 299 4.89 17.94 -35.39
N ASP A 300 4.08 17.93 -34.33
CA ASP A 300 2.63 18.16 -34.37
C ASP A 300 2.27 19.65 -34.42
N ARG A 301 3.24 20.56 -34.26
CA ARG A 301 3.04 22.02 -34.44
C ARG A 301 2.55 22.40 -35.84
N GLU A 302 2.68 21.50 -36.80
CA GLU A 302 2.17 21.64 -38.17
C GLU A 302 0.73 21.12 -38.35
N MET A 303 0.10 20.59 -37.29
CA MET A 303 -1.24 20.01 -37.35
C MET A 303 -2.32 21.02 -36.91
N ASP A 304 -3.35 21.16 -37.73
CA ASP A 304 -4.48 22.05 -37.43
C ASP A 304 -5.25 21.57 -36.20
N ARG A 305 -5.64 22.51 -35.31
CA ARG A 305 -6.42 22.25 -34.10
C ARG A 305 -7.78 21.62 -34.41
N GLU A 306 -8.30 21.80 -35.63
CA GLU A 306 -9.52 21.17 -36.12
C GLU A 306 -9.41 19.65 -36.28
N SER A 307 -8.19 19.11 -36.33
CA SER A 307 -7.92 17.66 -36.48
C SER A 307 -8.29 16.86 -35.22
N PHE A 308 -8.47 17.52 -34.08
CA PHE A 308 -8.78 16.89 -32.81
C PHE A 308 -10.28 16.85 -32.58
N ARG A 309 -10.87 15.64 -32.52
CA ARG A 309 -12.28 15.47 -32.17
C ARG A 309 -12.44 15.42 -30.65
N LYS A 310 -13.33 16.25 -30.12
CA LYS A 310 -13.68 16.23 -28.69
C LYS A 310 -14.55 15.02 -28.36
N GLY A 311 -14.12 14.22 -27.38
CA GLY A 311 -14.95 13.17 -26.80
C GLY A 311 -16.11 13.77 -25.99
N GLN A 312 -17.28 13.13 -26.03
CA GLN A 312 -18.42 13.48 -25.18
C GLN A 312 -18.60 12.41 -24.10
N PHE A 313 -18.97 12.83 -22.90
CA PHE A 313 -19.37 11.91 -21.83
C PHE A 313 -20.67 11.20 -22.22
N ALA A 314 -20.82 9.95 -21.80
CA ALA A 314 -22.12 9.29 -21.87
C ALA A 314 -23.10 10.08 -20.98
N LYS A 315 -24.37 10.18 -21.40
CA LYS A 315 -25.40 10.77 -20.54
C LYS A 315 -25.50 9.94 -19.26
N ALA A 316 -25.43 10.61 -18.12
CA ALA A 316 -25.68 9.97 -16.83
C ALA A 316 -27.12 9.44 -16.80
N GLY A 317 -27.32 8.28 -16.18
CA GLY A 317 -28.66 7.74 -15.94
C GLY A 317 -29.42 8.57 -14.91
N ASP A 318 -30.75 8.41 -14.85
CA ASP A 318 -31.63 9.20 -13.97
C ASP A 318 -31.26 9.09 -12.47
N ASP A 319 -30.60 7.99 -12.07
CA ASP A 319 -30.15 7.74 -10.69
C ASP A 319 -28.68 8.12 -10.43
N GLN A 320 -28.02 8.84 -11.34
CA GLN A 320 -26.60 9.21 -11.23
C GLN A 320 -26.41 10.72 -11.06
N LEU A 321 -25.77 11.11 -9.95
CA LEU A 321 -25.32 12.47 -9.72
C LEU A 321 -23.96 12.69 -10.41
N VAL A 322 -23.88 13.71 -11.26
CA VAL A 322 -22.64 14.12 -11.94
C VAL A 322 -22.13 15.40 -11.30
N PHE A 323 -20.92 15.34 -10.77
CA PHE A 323 -20.24 16.50 -10.21
C PHE A 323 -19.13 16.97 -11.16
N PRO A 324 -18.98 18.29 -11.38
CA PRO A 324 -17.82 18.81 -12.08
C PRO A 324 -16.56 18.59 -11.22
N ASP A 325 -15.48 18.19 -11.87
CA ASP A 325 -14.18 17.99 -11.23
C ASP A 325 -13.57 19.34 -10.82
N ASP A 326 -13.58 19.65 -9.53
CA ASP A 326 -12.97 20.85 -8.95
C ASP A 326 -11.55 20.61 -8.43
N GLY A 327 -10.99 19.43 -8.68
CA GLY A 327 -9.66 19.01 -8.20
C GLY A 327 -9.63 18.57 -6.73
N ARG A 328 -10.77 18.57 -6.02
CA ARG A 328 -10.88 18.06 -4.65
C ARG A 328 -11.59 16.71 -4.65
N PRO A 329 -10.87 15.61 -4.42
CA PRO A 329 -11.45 14.27 -4.47
C PRO A 329 -12.41 14.06 -3.29
N TRP A 330 -13.64 13.64 -3.57
CA TRP A 330 -14.56 13.14 -2.54
C TRP A 330 -14.39 11.62 -2.38
N ILE A 331 -14.58 11.11 -1.15
CA ILE A 331 -14.33 9.69 -0.82
C ILE A 331 -15.20 8.74 -1.67
N ASP A 332 -16.42 9.16 -1.99
CA ASP A 332 -17.40 8.40 -2.77
C ASP A 332 -17.15 8.44 -4.29
N GLU A 333 -16.38 9.42 -4.78
CA GLU A 333 -15.93 9.56 -6.17
C GLU A 333 -14.72 8.69 -6.52
N LEU A 334 -13.93 8.28 -5.51
CA LEU A 334 -12.75 7.44 -5.71
C LEU A 334 -13.14 6.15 -6.45
N ASP A 335 -12.37 5.79 -7.49
CA ASP A 335 -12.63 4.67 -8.41
C ASP A 335 -13.96 4.77 -9.20
N LYS A 336 -14.58 5.96 -9.26
CA LYS A 336 -15.75 6.25 -10.11
C LYS A 336 -15.52 7.38 -11.11
N TYR A 337 -14.31 7.92 -11.18
CA TYR A 337 -13.98 8.95 -12.16
C TYR A 337 -14.27 8.48 -13.58
N GLN A 338 -14.74 9.41 -14.40
CA GLN A 338 -14.80 9.24 -15.84
C GLN A 338 -13.93 10.33 -16.45
N VAL A 339 -13.11 9.95 -17.42
CA VAL A 339 -12.28 10.88 -18.18
C VAL A 339 -12.71 10.77 -19.64
N LYS A 340 -12.94 11.90 -20.29
CA LYS A 340 -13.15 11.95 -21.75
C LYS A 340 -12.04 12.77 -22.38
N VAL A 341 -11.50 12.23 -23.45
CA VAL A 341 -10.29 12.77 -24.07
C VAL A 341 -10.56 13.09 -25.52
N ASN A 342 -9.80 14.04 -26.06
CA ASN A 342 -9.83 14.33 -27.48
C ASN A 342 -9.02 13.25 -28.20
N SER A 343 -9.50 12.75 -29.33
CA SER A 343 -8.77 11.72 -30.08
C SER A 343 -7.54 12.32 -30.76
N CYS A 344 -6.41 11.60 -30.74
CA CYS A 344 -5.25 11.93 -31.57
C CYS A 344 -5.65 11.96 -33.07
N PRO A 345 -4.98 12.78 -33.90
CA PRO A 345 -5.14 12.73 -35.35
C PRO A 345 -4.77 11.35 -35.90
N GLN A 346 -5.68 10.70 -36.63
CA GLN A 346 -5.55 9.28 -37.01
C GLN A 346 -4.61 9.00 -38.20
N ASN A 347 -3.94 9.99 -38.80
CA ASN A 347 -3.22 9.82 -40.07
C ASN A 347 -1.83 10.49 -40.13
N ILE A 348 -1.04 10.43 -39.05
CA ILE A 348 0.34 10.93 -39.09
C ILE A 348 1.23 9.89 -39.77
N ARG A 349 1.37 9.98 -41.09
CA ARG A 349 2.43 9.25 -41.82
C ARG A 349 3.77 9.91 -41.51
N ARG A 350 4.60 9.25 -40.70
CA ARG A 350 5.98 9.68 -40.43
C ARG A 350 6.84 9.35 -41.65
N ARG A 351 7.42 10.35 -42.31
CA ARG A 351 8.63 10.14 -43.12
C ARG A 351 9.80 10.11 -42.15
N MET A 352 10.52 8.98 -42.10
CA MET A 352 11.83 8.91 -41.47
C MET A 352 12.86 9.63 -42.32
#